data_AF-A0A109LQ00-F1
#
_entry.id   AF-A0A109LQ00-F1
#
_cell.length_a   1.000
_cell.length_b   1.000
_cell.length_c   1.000
_cell.angle_alpha   90.00
_cell.angle_beta   90.00
_cell.angle_gamma   90.00
#
_symmetry.space_group_name_H-M   'P 1'
#
loop_
_entity.id
_entity.type
_entity.pdbx_description
1 polymer ?
#
loop_
_entity_poly.entity_id
_entity_poly.type
_entity_poly.pdbx_seq_one_letter_code
_entity_poly.pdbx_strand_id
1 'polypeptide(L)'
;MPSFELSKLQAASAPRPLSESDRTQLNAPPSSRATGTPSSTVQPGVAIEIGEAVDASKPPFDNERVAQIRDALRDGNYPLVPAQIADAMIAARLSFSMPK
;
A
#
# COMPACT_ATOMS: atom_id res chain seq x y z
N MET A 1 18.05 28.97 -8.94
CA MET A 1 17.06 28.41 -8.00
C MET A 1 15.68 28.64 -8.59
N PRO A 2 14.87 27.60 -8.84
CA PRO A 2 13.53 27.80 -9.39
C PRO A 2 12.59 28.32 -8.28
N SER A 3 11.94 29.45 -8.55
CA SER A 3 10.95 30.07 -7.66
C SER A 3 9.58 29.42 -7.87
N PHE A 4 8.92 28.99 -6.79
CA PHE A 4 7.57 28.46 -6.83
C PHE A 4 6.55 29.57 -6.57
N GLU A 5 5.64 29.79 -7.53
CA GLU A 5 4.53 30.74 -7.46
C GLU A 5 3.43 30.24 -6.51
N LEU A 6 3.22 30.93 -5.38
CA LEU A 6 2.22 30.59 -4.36
C LEU A 6 0.76 30.72 -4.84
N SER A 7 0.52 31.34 -6.00
CA SER A 7 -0.82 31.62 -6.53
C SER A 7 -1.58 30.41 -7.11
N LYS A 8 -0.98 29.20 -7.15
CA LYS A 8 -1.64 27.98 -7.66
C LYS A 8 -2.21 27.05 -6.58
N LEU A 9 -2.14 27.44 -5.31
CA LEU A 9 -2.83 26.73 -4.22
C LEU A 9 -4.33 27.07 -4.25
N GLN A 10 -5.08 26.47 -5.18
CA GLN A 10 -6.54 26.46 -5.07
C GLN A 10 -6.92 25.64 -3.83
N ALA A 11 -7.64 26.30 -2.93
CA ALA A 11 -8.12 25.73 -1.68
C ALA A 11 -8.86 24.42 -1.92
N ALA A 12 -8.54 23.40 -1.11
CA ALA A 12 -9.27 22.14 -1.08
C ALA A 12 -10.78 22.41 -0.96
N SER A 13 -11.54 21.98 -1.97
CA SER A 13 -13.00 22.10 -1.97
C SER A 13 -13.60 21.05 -1.05
N ALA A 14 -14.68 21.42 -0.35
CA ALA A 14 -15.37 20.57 0.62
C ALA A 14 -15.92 19.28 -0.01
N PRO A 15 -15.98 18.17 0.74
CA PRO A 15 -16.50 16.90 0.24
C PRO A 15 -17.99 17.04 -0.10
N ARG A 16 -18.34 16.75 -1.36
CA ARG A 16 -19.73 16.68 -1.83
C ARG A 16 -20.14 15.21 -2.06
N PRO A 17 -21.39 14.82 -1.75
CA PRO A 17 -21.85 13.45 -1.88
C PRO A 17 -21.91 13.02 -3.35
N LEU A 18 -21.43 11.81 -3.64
CA LEU A 18 -21.51 11.18 -4.96
C LEU A 18 -22.95 10.72 -5.24
N SER A 19 -23.51 11.13 -6.39
CA SER A 19 -24.85 10.74 -6.84
C SER A 19 -24.86 9.30 -7.38
N GLU A 20 -26.02 8.64 -7.30
CA GLU A 20 -26.23 7.24 -7.74
C GLU A 20 -25.84 6.95 -9.19
N SER A 21 -25.92 7.96 -10.07
CA SER A 21 -25.49 7.86 -11.47
C SER A 21 -24.00 7.58 -11.65
N ASP A 22 -23.18 7.92 -10.64
CA ASP A 22 -21.74 7.67 -10.64
C ASP A 22 -21.44 6.20 -10.29
N ARG A 23 -22.25 5.60 -9.41
CA ARG A 23 -22.11 4.18 -9.01
C ARG A 23 -22.52 3.19 -10.09
N THR A 24 -23.50 3.53 -10.92
CA THR A 24 -24.03 2.61 -11.94
C THR A 24 -23.15 2.49 -13.17
N GLN A 25 -22.19 3.40 -13.39
CA GLN A 25 -21.23 3.30 -14.51
C GLN A 25 -20.13 2.26 -14.28
N LEU A 26 -19.86 1.86 -13.04
CA LEU A 26 -18.81 0.87 -12.72
C LEU A 26 -19.27 -0.59 -12.88
N ASN A 27 -20.57 -0.85 -13.07
CA ASN A 27 -21.15 -2.21 -13.00
C ASN A 27 -21.78 -2.71 -14.32
N ALA A 28 -21.43 -2.15 -15.48
CA ALA A 28 -21.92 -2.65 -16.76
C ALA A 28 -20.88 -3.55 -17.47
N PRO A 29 -21.25 -4.75 -17.96
CA PRO A 29 -20.33 -5.59 -18.75
C PRO A 29 -20.03 -4.93 -20.11
N PRO A 30 -18.80 -5.02 -20.64
CA PRO A 30 -18.40 -4.27 -21.83
C PRO A 30 -19.05 -4.87 -23.08
N SER A 31 -20.07 -4.18 -23.60
CA SER A 31 -20.60 -4.42 -24.95
C SER A 31 -19.94 -3.44 -25.92
N SER A 32 -19.35 -3.96 -27.00
CA SER A 32 -18.65 -3.18 -28.01
C SER A 32 -19.58 -2.19 -28.74
N ARG A 33 -19.25 -0.90 -28.72
CA ARG A 33 -19.67 0.04 -29.78
C ARG A 33 -18.70 1.23 -29.92
N ALA A 34 -18.15 1.31 -31.12
CA ALA A 34 -17.71 2.48 -31.91
C ALA A 34 -17.17 3.76 -31.22
N THR A 35 -15.98 4.12 -31.69
CA THR A 35 -15.34 5.45 -31.78
C THR A 35 -16.22 6.67 -31.47
N GLY A 36 -16.00 7.22 -30.28
CA GLY A 36 -16.18 8.63 -29.97
C GLY A 36 -15.14 8.96 -28.90
N THR A 37 -14.30 9.97 -29.13
CA THR A 37 -13.20 10.35 -28.25
C THR A 37 -13.71 11.24 -27.11
N PRO A 38 -13.76 10.79 -25.84
CA PRO A 38 -13.69 11.70 -24.71
C PRO A 38 -12.22 11.97 -24.40
N SER A 39 -11.77 13.18 -24.68
CA SER A 39 -10.50 13.69 -24.14
C SER A 39 -10.71 13.99 -22.66
N SER A 40 -10.50 12.99 -21.81
CA SER A 40 -10.37 13.16 -20.37
C SER A 40 -8.90 13.17 -20.02
N THR A 41 -8.37 14.36 -19.73
CA THR A 41 -7.02 14.54 -19.18
C THR A 41 -6.97 13.86 -17.81
N VAL A 42 -6.32 12.70 -17.76
CA VAL A 42 -6.05 11.93 -16.55
C VAL A 42 -5.14 12.77 -15.64
N GLN A 43 -5.64 13.17 -14.47
CA GLN A 43 -4.78 13.67 -13.39
C GLN A 43 -3.87 12.53 -12.92
N PRO A 44 -2.56 12.76 -12.70
CA PRO A 44 -1.67 11.73 -12.20
C PRO A 44 -2.09 11.37 -10.77
N GLY A 45 -2.73 10.22 -10.61
CA GLY A 45 -2.97 9.61 -9.31
C GLY A 45 -1.65 9.18 -8.66
N VAL A 46 -1.69 8.92 -7.35
CA VAL A 46 -0.58 8.29 -6.61
C VAL A 46 -0.26 6.94 -7.29
N ALA A 47 0.92 6.85 -7.90
CA ALA A 47 1.44 5.61 -8.43
C ALA A 47 1.90 4.75 -7.24
N ILE A 48 1.17 3.68 -6.98
CA ILE A 48 1.60 2.65 -6.02
C ILE A 48 2.48 1.70 -6.81
N GLU A 49 3.79 1.72 -6.55
CA GLU A 49 4.68 0.67 -7.04
C GLU A 49 4.37 -0.60 -6.27
N ILE A 50 3.69 -1.53 -6.93
CA ILE A 50 3.48 -2.88 -6.43
C ILE A 50 4.82 -3.58 -6.61
N GLY A 51 5.50 -3.82 -5.49
CA GLY A 51 6.80 -4.50 -5.46
C GLY A 51 6.74 -5.87 -6.15
N GLU A 52 7.92 -6.37 -6.51
CA GLU A 52 8.13 -7.63 -7.22
C GLU A 52 7.30 -8.77 -6.62
N ALA A 53 6.62 -9.53 -7.49
CA ALA A 53 5.83 -10.68 -7.08
C ALA A 53 6.74 -11.67 -6.35
N VAL A 54 6.44 -11.91 -5.07
CA VAL A 54 7.23 -12.83 -4.24
C VAL A 54 7.15 -14.23 -4.85
N ASP A 55 8.28 -14.71 -5.36
CA ASP A 55 8.41 -16.08 -5.87
C ASP A 55 8.23 -17.07 -4.71
N ALA A 56 7.10 -17.79 -4.71
CA ALA A 56 6.73 -18.74 -3.66
C ALA A 56 7.71 -19.93 -3.55
N SER A 57 8.62 -20.08 -4.51
CA SER A 57 9.64 -21.14 -4.50
C SER A 57 10.74 -20.90 -3.45
N LYS A 58 10.99 -19.64 -3.07
CA LYS A 58 11.99 -19.29 -2.06
C LYS A 58 11.31 -18.79 -0.78
N PRO A 59 11.74 -19.25 0.42
CA PRO A 59 11.23 -18.69 1.65
C PRO A 59 11.43 -17.17 1.68
N PRO A 60 10.45 -16.39 2.18
CA PRO A 60 10.53 -14.92 2.24
C PRO A 60 11.51 -14.41 3.31
N PHE A 61 12.41 -15.28 3.78
CA PHE A 61 13.38 -15.00 4.83
C PHE A 61 14.71 -15.68 4.52
N ASP A 62 15.78 -15.11 5.06
CA ASP A 62 17.14 -15.62 4.90
C ASP A 62 17.47 -16.64 6.01
N ASN A 63 17.82 -17.86 5.62
CA ASN A 63 18.14 -18.95 6.54
C ASN A 63 19.45 -18.71 7.32
N GLU A 64 20.45 -18.10 6.69
CA GLU A 64 21.72 -17.81 7.38
C GLU A 64 21.51 -16.78 8.49
N ARG A 65 20.68 -15.77 8.20
CA ARG A 65 20.30 -14.76 9.19
C ARG A 65 19.53 -15.38 10.36
N VAL A 66 18.62 -16.32 10.10
CA VAL A 66 17.88 -17.03 11.16
C VAL A 66 18.83 -17.84 12.05
N ALA A 67 19.85 -18.48 11.47
CA ALA A 67 20.86 -19.21 12.24
C ALA A 67 21.66 -18.28 13.17
N GLN A 68 22.13 -17.14 12.65
CA GLN A 68 22.86 -16.14 13.45
C GLN A 68 22.01 -15.58 14.60
N ILE A 69 20.73 -15.29 14.34
CA ILE A 69 19.80 -14.80 15.38
C ILE A 69 19.62 -15.84 16.47
N ARG A 70 19.45 -17.13 16.11
CA ARG A 70 19.35 -18.22 17.08
C ARG A 70 20.59 -18.34 17.96
N ASP A 71 21.77 -18.24 17.38
CA ASP A 71 23.03 -18.31 18.14
C ASP A 71 23.16 -17.10 19.08
N ALA A 72 22.87 -15.89 18.60
CA ALA A 72 22.88 -14.68 19.43
C ALA A 72 21.85 -14.72 20.58
N LEU A 73 20.70 -15.36 20.36
CA LEU A 73 19.69 -15.58 21.41
C LEU A 73 20.19 -16.57 22.47
N ARG A 74 20.86 -17.65 22.04
CA ARG A 74 21.44 -18.65 22.96
C ARG A 74 22.52 -18.02 23.84
N ASP A 75 23.36 -17.19 23.25
CA ASP A 75 24.47 -16.53 23.94
C ASP A 75 24.02 -15.26 24.69
N GLY A 76 22.73 -14.89 24.62
CA GLY A 76 22.13 -13.78 25.34
C GLY A 76 22.51 -12.37 24.81
N ASN A 77 23.17 -12.30 23.67
CA ASN A 77 23.63 -11.03 23.06
C ASN A 77 22.64 -10.46 22.03
N TYR A 78 21.55 -11.16 21.75
CA TYR A 78 20.49 -10.62 20.90
C TYR A 78 19.71 -9.54 21.67
N PRO A 79 19.57 -8.31 21.13
CA PRO A 79 18.92 -7.22 21.85
C PRO A 79 17.41 -7.46 21.94
N LEU A 80 16.92 -7.71 23.15
CA LEU A 80 15.49 -7.79 23.43
C LEU A 80 15.02 -6.47 24.04
N VAL A 81 14.17 -5.74 23.32
CA VAL A 81 13.60 -4.46 23.76
C VAL A 81 12.12 -4.66 24.07
N PRO A 82 11.64 -4.40 25.31
CA PRO A 82 10.24 -4.61 25.69
C PRO A 82 9.23 -3.91 24.74
N ALA A 83 9.56 -2.70 24.28
CA ALA A 83 8.73 -1.96 23.34
C ALA A 83 8.57 -2.69 21.98
N GLN A 84 9.66 -3.27 21.45
CA GLN A 84 9.61 -4.02 20.18
C GLN A 84 8.82 -5.32 20.32
N ILE A 85 8.87 -5.96 21.49
CA ILE A 85 8.08 -7.16 21.77
C ILE A 85 6.59 -6.82 21.80
N ALA A 86 6.22 -5.73 22.49
CA ALA A 86 4.83 -5.28 22.55
C ALA A 86 4.29 -4.94 21.15
N ASP A 87 5.08 -4.22 20.34
CA ASP A 87 4.73 -3.89 18.96
C ASP A 87 4.53 -5.15 18.10
N ALA A 88 5.44 -6.12 18.18
CA ALA A 88 5.34 -7.39 17.47
C ALA A 88 4.08 -8.19 17.87
N MET A 89 3.68 -8.16 19.15
CA MET A 89 2.46 -8.84 19.60
C MET A 89 1.19 -8.17 19.06
N ILE A 90 1.15 -6.83 19.03
CA ILE A 90 0.04 -6.07 18.46
C ILE A 90 -0.07 -6.33 16.96
N ALA A 91 1.06 -6.24 16.25
CA ALA A 91 1.15 -6.52 14.81
C ALA A 91 0.66 -7.94 14.50
N ALA A 92 1.15 -8.96 15.21
CA ALA A 92 0.72 -10.34 15.03
C ALA A 92 -0.79 -10.50 15.25
N ARG A 93 -1.36 -9.83 16.27
CA ARG A 93 -2.81 -9.87 16.51
C ARG A 93 -3.60 -9.25 15.37
N LEU A 94 -3.18 -8.10 14.84
CA LEU A 94 -3.83 -7.48 13.68
C LEU A 94 -3.71 -8.38 12.44
N SER A 95 -2.51 -8.90 12.15
CA SER A 95 -2.24 -9.75 10.99
C SER A 95 -3.06 -11.04 10.99
N PHE A 96 -3.25 -11.67 12.17
CA PHE A 96 -4.06 -12.88 12.29
C PHE A 96 -5.57 -12.60 12.40
N SER A 97 -5.98 -11.38 12.76
CA SER A 97 -7.39 -11.00 12.91
C SER A 97 -8.03 -10.51 11.62
N MET A 98 -7.26 -10.06 10.63
CA MET A 98 -7.80 -9.62 9.34
C MET A 98 -7.92 -10.80 8.36
N PRO A 99 -9.11 -11.04 7.77
CA PRO A 99 -9.23 -11.92 6.62
C PRO A 99 -8.46 -11.31 5.44
N LYS A 100 -7.75 -12.16 4.71
CA LYS A 100 -6.87 -11.80 3.59
C LYS A 100 -7.66 -11.40 2.34
#